data_AF-A0AAU1KMM1-F1
#
_entry.id   AF-A0AAU1KMM1-F1
#
_cell.length_a   1.000
_cell.length_b   1.000
_cell.length_c   1.000
_cell.angle_alpha   90.00
_cell.angle_beta   90.00
_cell.angle_gamma   90.00
#
_symmetry.space_group_name_H-M   'P 1'
#
loop_
_entity.id
_entity.type
_entity.pdbx_description
1 polymer ?
#
loop_
_entity_poly.entity_id
_entity_poly.type
_entity_poly.pdbx_seq_one_letter_code
_entity_poly.pdbx_strand_id
1 'polypeptide(L)'
;MIAEADVWNRFVSLLPDDKGYEVQVCWDIGEQEAGLDLLVSGLLEHRVAISGTTRAEISVMAEVWGMRRDISSRLLACRGDGLPSPVELVERPTTTPLATLAELADFLVVPWIRHSSGRLLTRAHVEEPWGDLSLIPEHYAVLASPQGPTLRLFESFSAREAFEALAHP
;
A
#
# COMPACT_ATOMS: atom_id res chain seq x y z
N MET A 1 -5.17 -9.65 13.73
CA MET A 1 -4.35 -9.97 12.55
C MET A 1 -5.17 -10.88 11.66
N ILE A 2 -5.51 -10.41 10.47
CA ILE A 2 -6.16 -11.23 9.43
C ILE A 2 -5.03 -11.99 8.72
N ALA A 3 -5.21 -13.28 8.41
CA ALA A 3 -4.17 -14.03 7.70
C ALA A 3 -3.98 -13.46 6.29
N GLU A 4 -2.75 -13.42 5.79
CA GLU A 4 -2.44 -12.95 4.44
C GLU A 4 -3.25 -13.71 3.38
N ALA A 5 -3.40 -15.03 3.55
CA ALA A 5 -4.21 -15.88 2.69
C ALA A 5 -5.70 -15.44 2.65
N ASP A 6 -6.27 -14.96 3.76
CA ASP A 6 -7.65 -14.48 3.78
C ASP A 6 -7.79 -13.17 2.98
N VAL A 7 -6.79 -12.30 3.07
CA VAL A 7 -6.73 -11.07 2.27
C VAL A 7 -6.61 -11.42 0.78
N TRP A 8 -5.73 -12.37 0.45
CA TRP A 8 -5.56 -12.86 -0.92
C TRP A 8 -6.84 -13.43 -1.51
N ASN A 9 -7.50 -14.35 -0.80
CA ASN A 9 -8.77 -14.95 -1.23
C ASN A 9 -9.86 -13.89 -1.48
N ARG A 10 -9.88 -12.83 -0.66
CA ARG A 10 -10.78 -11.70 -0.87
C ARG A 10 -10.43 -10.92 -2.13
N PHE A 11 -9.16 -10.76 -2.48
CA PHE A 11 -8.75 -10.11 -3.73
C PHE A 11 -9.13 -10.94 -4.96
N VAL A 12 -8.89 -12.25 -4.91
CA VAL A 12 -9.27 -13.20 -5.96
C VAL A 12 -10.77 -13.10 -6.27
N SER A 13 -11.61 -13.02 -5.23
CA SER A 13 -13.07 -12.93 -5.41
C SER A 13 -13.58 -11.58 -5.93
N LEU A 14 -12.71 -10.58 -6.13
CA LEU A 14 -13.07 -9.33 -6.82
C LEU A 14 -13.18 -9.52 -8.33
N LEU A 15 -12.48 -10.50 -8.89
CA LEU A 15 -12.36 -10.71 -10.32
C LEU A 15 -13.43 -11.71 -10.83
N PRO A 16 -13.73 -11.69 -12.13
CA PRO A 16 -14.40 -12.81 -12.79
C PRO A 16 -13.70 -14.14 -12.52
N ASP A 17 -14.45 -15.24 -12.44
CA ASP A 17 -13.95 -16.55 -11.99
C ASP A 17 -12.68 -17.03 -12.72
N ASP A 18 -12.61 -16.84 -14.04
CA ASP A 18 -11.45 -17.22 -14.86
C ASP A 18 -10.19 -16.42 -14.48
N LYS A 19 -10.36 -15.12 -14.23
CA LYS A 19 -9.27 -14.22 -13.81
C LYS A 19 -8.89 -14.39 -12.36
N GLY A 20 -9.87 -14.62 -11.49
CA GLY A 20 -9.63 -15.00 -10.11
C GLY A 20 -8.81 -16.29 -10.02
N TYR A 21 -9.13 -17.29 -10.85
CA TYR A 21 -8.39 -18.55 -10.91
C TYR A 21 -6.91 -18.34 -11.30
N GLU A 22 -6.63 -17.54 -12.33
CA GLU A 22 -5.26 -17.21 -12.73
C GLU A 22 -4.44 -16.61 -11.57
N VAL A 23 -5.04 -15.67 -10.82
CA VAL A 23 -4.41 -15.07 -9.62
C VAL A 23 -4.22 -16.10 -8.51
N GLN A 24 -5.20 -16.97 -8.26
CA GLN A 24 -5.09 -18.02 -7.23
C GLN A 24 -3.98 -19.02 -7.54
N VAL A 25 -3.82 -19.41 -8.81
CA VAL A 25 -2.74 -20.32 -9.22
C VAL A 25 -1.37 -19.75 -8.87
N CYS A 26 -1.15 -18.45 -9.06
CA CYS A 26 0.09 -17.78 -8.65
C CYS A 26 0.37 -17.93 -7.15
N TRP A 27 -0.65 -17.79 -6.30
CA TRP A 27 -0.48 -18.00 -4.85
C TRP A 27 -0.09 -19.43 -4.51
N ASP A 28 -0.76 -20.41 -5.12
CA ASP A 28 -0.56 -21.83 -4.83
C ASP A 28 0.84 -22.32 -5.20
N ILE A 29 1.53 -21.63 -6.12
CA ILE A 29 2.89 -21.97 -6.57
C ILE A 29 3.97 -21.03 -5.99
N GLY A 30 3.62 -20.05 -5.17
CA GLY A 30 4.58 -19.11 -4.56
C GLY A 30 5.03 -17.97 -5.47
N GLU A 31 4.18 -17.54 -6.41
CA GLU A 31 4.42 -16.47 -7.39
C GLU A 31 3.55 -15.24 -7.08
N GLN A 32 3.58 -14.75 -5.85
CA GLN A 32 2.69 -13.68 -5.37
C GLN A 32 2.88 -12.37 -6.14
N GLU A 33 4.09 -12.06 -6.58
CA GLU A 33 4.42 -10.88 -7.39
C GLU A 33 3.65 -10.89 -8.72
N ALA A 34 3.69 -12.03 -9.43
CA ALA A 34 2.92 -12.23 -10.67
C ALA A 34 1.41 -12.21 -10.41
N GLY A 35 0.95 -12.81 -9.30
CA GLY A 35 -0.45 -12.78 -8.91
C GLY A 35 -0.96 -11.36 -8.64
N LEU A 36 -0.17 -10.50 -8.01
CA LEU A 36 -0.50 -9.08 -7.80
C LEU A 36 -0.55 -8.30 -9.12
N ASP A 37 0.35 -8.59 -10.05
CA ASP A 37 0.33 -7.99 -11.38
C ASP A 37 -0.95 -8.36 -12.16
N LEU A 38 -1.31 -9.64 -12.15
CA LEU A 38 -2.54 -10.15 -12.75
C LEU A 38 -3.78 -9.56 -12.08
N LEU A 39 -3.79 -9.47 -10.75
CA LEU A 39 -4.89 -8.87 -9.99
C LEU A 39 -5.17 -7.45 -10.45
N VAL A 40 -4.15 -6.59 -10.44
CA VAL A 40 -4.32 -5.17 -10.80
C VAL A 40 -4.68 -5.01 -12.28
N SER A 41 -4.10 -5.83 -13.15
CA SER A 41 -4.45 -5.83 -14.58
C SER A 41 -5.91 -6.24 -14.81
N GLY A 42 -6.38 -7.30 -14.14
CA GLY A 42 -7.77 -7.75 -14.21
C GLY A 42 -8.76 -6.71 -13.67
N LEU A 43 -8.43 -6.06 -12.55
CA LEU A 43 -9.25 -4.97 -12.00
C LEU A 43 -9.41 -3.81 -13.00
N LEU A 44 -8.34 -3.46 -13.71
CA LEU A 44 -8.36 -2.42 -14.74
C LEU A 44 -9.15 -2.84 -15.98
N GLU A 45 -8.81 -3.99 -16.55
CA GLU A 45 -9.39 -4.51 -17.79
C GLU A 45 -10.92 -4.67 -17.67
N HIS A 46 -11.37 -5.30 -16.57
CA HIS A 46 -12.79 -5.54 -16.33
C HIS A 46 -13.49 -4.36 -15.62
N ARG A 47 -12.76 -3.27 -15.35
CA ARG A 47 -13.25 -2.08 -14.65
C ARG A 47 -13.98 -2.40 -13.35
N VAL A 48 -13.47 -3.39 -12.61
CA VAL A 48 -14.00 -3.77 -11.30
C VAL A 48 -13.87 -2.59 -10.36
N ALA A 49 -14.97 -2.23 -9.71
CA ALA A 49 -14.97 -1.13 -8.77
C ALA A 49 -14.47 -1.62 -7.41
N ILE A 50 -13.46 -0.95 -6.85
CA ILE A 50 -12.88 -1.30 -5.55
C ILE A 50 -12.98 -0.13 -4.56
N SER A 51 -13.14 -0.47 -3.28
CA SER A 51 -13.13 0.50 -2.19
C SER A 51 -11.74 1.12 -1.99
N GLY A 52 -11.70 2.26 -1.30
CA GLY A 52 -10.43 2.86 -0.87
C GLY A 52 -9.63 1.93 0.05
N THR A 53 -10.31 1.20 0.94
CA THR A 53 -9.70 0.17 1.80
C THR A 53 -9.07 -0.95 0.99
N THR A 54 -9.81 -1.55 0.06
CA THR A 54 -9.29 -2.61 -0.82
C THR A 54 -8.06 -2.13 -1.59
N ARG A 55 -8.12 -0.90 -2.12
CA ARG A 55 -6.99 -0.30 -2.82
C ARG A 55 -5.77 -0.11 -1.91
N ALA A 56 -5.97 0.36 -0.69
CA ALA A 56 -4.91 0.50 0.30
C ALA A 56 -4.31 -0.86 0.66
N GLU A 57 -5.13 -1.90 0.85
CA GLU A 57 -4.67 -3.25 1.16
C GLU A 57 -3.85 -3.86 0.03
N ILE A 58 -4.26 -3.69 -1.24
CA ILE A 58 -3.47 -4.13 -2.40
C ILE A 58 -2.13 -3.40 -2.44
N SER A 59 -2.11 -2.08 -2.18
CA SER A 59 -0.87 -1.32 -2.13
C SER A 59 0.06 -1.82 -1.04
N VAL A 60 -0.46 -2.17 0.14
CA VAL A 60 0.33 -2.71 1.25
C VAL A 60 0.89 -4.09 0.90
N MET A 61 0.09 -4.95 0.28
CA MET A 61 0.58 -6.26 -0.15
C MET A 61 1.69 -6.14 -1.19
N ALA A 62 1.53 -5.23 -2.15
CA ALA A 62 2.59 -4.96 -3.11
C ALA A 62 3.84 -4.34 -2.50
N GLU A 63 3.74 -3.60 -1.40
CA GLU A 63 4.93 -3.17 -0.67
C GLU A 63 5.65 -4.35 -0.01
N VAL A 64 4.91 -5.27 0.62
CA VAL A 64 5.47 -6.48 1.24
C VAL A 64 6.19 -7.36 0.22
N TRP A 65 5.62 -7.48 -0.97
CA TRP A 65 6.17 -8.28 -2.07
C TRP A 65 7.04 -7.48 -3.05
N GLY A 66 7.48 -6.26 -2.72
CA GLY A 66 8.39 -5.47 -3.55
C GLY A 66 7.81 -4.93 -4.88
N MET A 67 6.54 -5.18 -5.17
CA MET A 67 5.83 -4.82 -6.40
C MET A 67 5.29 -3.39 -6.43
N ARG A 68 5.42 -2.62 -5.34
CA ARG A 68 4.75 -1.31 -5.20
C ARG A 68 5.06 -0.38 -6.37
N ARG A 69 6.33 -0.27 -6.81
CA ARG A 69 6.74 0.63 -7.91
C ARG A 69 6.03 0.28 -9.22
N ASP A 70 5.88 -1.02 -9.49
CA ASP A 70 5.36 -1.53 -10.76
C ASP A 70 3.83 -1.48 -10.86
N ILE A 71 3.12 -1.52 -9.73
CA ILE A 71 1.65 -1.53 -9.72
C ILE A 71 1.02 -0.20 -9.31
N SER A 72 1.74 0.72 -8.66
CA SER A 72 1.13 1.92 -8.04
C SER A 72 0.30 2.76 -9.01
N SER A 73 0.83 3.07 -10.20
CA SER A 73 0.13 3.91 -11.18
C SER A 73 -1.14 3.24 -11.71
N ARG A 74 -1.07 1.94 -12.00
CA ARG A 74 -2.20 1.11 -12.43
C ARG A 74 -3.25 0.97 -11.34
N LEU A 75 -2.82 0.70 -10.11
CA LEU A 75 -3.69 0.62 -8.95
C LEU A 75 -4.42 1.94 -8.69
N LEU A 76 -3.79 3.09 -8.91
CA LEU A 76 -4.44 4.40 -8.84
C LEU A 76 -5.44 4.64 -9.98
N ALA A 77 -5.22 4.04 -11.15
CA ALA A 77 -6.13 4.12 -12.29
C ALA A 77 -7.37 3.20 -12.16
N CYS A 78 -7.33 2.19 -11.27
CA CYS A 78 -8.48 1.32 -11.00
C CYS A 78 -9.72 2.13 -10.62
N ARG A 79 -10.90 1.64 -10.99
CA ARG A 79 -12.18 2.30 -10.71
C ARG A 79 -12.47 2.25 -9.21
N GLY A 80 -12.82 3.40 -8.62
CA GLY A 80 -13.39 3.45 -7.26
C GLY A 80 -14.86 3.02 -7.25
N ASP A 81 -15.30 2.42 -6.15
CA ASP A 81 -16.72 2.11 -5.90
C ASP A 81 -17.58 3.35 -5.60
N GLY A 82 -16.94 4.49 -5.32
CA GLY A 82 -17.60 5.76 -5.04
C GLY A 82 -18.17 5.88 -3.62
N LEU A 83 -17.90 4.88 -2.76
CA LEU A 83 -18.33 4.89 -1.37
C LEU A 83 -17.26 5.57 -0.50
N PRO A 84 -17.65 6.24 0.60
CA PRO A 84 -16.70 6.71 1.59
C PRO A 84 -15.85 5.56 2.12
N SER A 85 -14.54 5.79 2.22
CA SER A 85 -13.58 4.82 2.72
C SER A 85 -12.88 5.38 3.96
N PRO A 86 -12.67 4.56 5.02
CA PRO A 86 -11.93 4.99 6.20
C PRO A 86 -10.46 5.27 5.90
N VAL A 87 -9.90 4.67 4.84
CA VAL A 87 -8.52 4.89 4.39
C VAL A 87 -8.45 5.20 2.89
N GLU A 88 -7.45 5.98 2.51
CA GLU A 88 -7.21 6.41 1.13
C GLU A 88 -5.71 6.43 0.81
N LEU A 89 -5.34 5.97 -0.39
CA LEU A 89 -3.99 6.15 -0.92
C LEU A 89 -3.75 7.61 -1.29
N VAL A 90 -2.75 8.22 -0.66
CA VAL A 90 -2.33 9.61 -0.95
C VAL A 90 -1.03 9.69 -1.72
N GLU A 91 -0.26 8.60 -1.77
CA GLU A 91 0.94 8.55 -2.61
C GLU A 91 0.59 8.62 -4.09
N ARG A 92 1.33 9.47 -4.81
CA ARG A 92 1.27 9.71 -6.24
C ARG A 92 2.71 9.82 -6.76
N PRO A 93 2.93 9.64 -8.08
CA PRO A 93 4.26 9.87 -8.67
C PRO A 93 4.86 11.26 -8.39
N THR A 94 4.00 12.25 -8.12
CA THR A 94 4.39 13.62 -7.81
C THR A 94 4.34 13.94 -6.31
N THR A 95 4.19 12.93 -5.44
CA THR A 95 4.12 13.15 -4.00
C THR A 95 5.46 13.64 -3.50
N THR A 96 5.45 14.82 -2.88
CA THR A 96 6.62 15.39 -2.22
C THR A 96 6.79 14.77 -0.84
N PRO A 97 8.03 14.45 -0.42
CA PRO A 97 8.32 14.10 0.96
C PRO A 97 7.83 15.17 1.94
N LEU A 98 7.46 14.74 3.15
CA LEU A 98 7.10 15.64 4.24
C LEU A 98 8.34 16.37 4.77
N ALA A 99 8.09 17.46 5.52
CA ALA A 99 9.11 18.06 6.34
C ALA A 99 9.69 17.02 7.31
N THR A 100 11.00 17.11 7.51
CA THR A 100 11.76 16.18 8.34
C THR A 100 11.18 16.06 9.75
N LEU A 101 10.90 14.83 10.16
CA LEU A 101 10.51 14.51 11.54
C LEU A 101 11.78 14.30 12.36
N ALA A 102 11.83 14.81 13.59
CA ALA A 102 13.07 14.79 14.40
C ALA A 102 13.63 13.37 14.62
N GLU A 103 12.77 12.38 14.78
CA GLU A 103 13.11 10.96 14.92
C GLU A 103 13.46 10.26 13.60
N LEU A 104 13.19 10.90 12.46
CA LEU A 104 13.49 10.43 11.11
C LEU A 104 14.35 11.46 10.36
N ALA A 105 15.27 12.11 11.09
CA ALA A 105 16.03 13.26 10.59
C ALA A 105 16.85 12.94 9.34
N ASP A 106 17.33 11.70 9.24
CA ASP A 106 18.19 11.22 8.17
C ASP A 106 17.42 10.54 7.02
N PHE A 107 16.07 10.59 7.05
CA PHE A 107 15.22 9.91 6.07
C PHE A 107 14.31 10.87 5.30
N LEU A 108 14.04 10.50 4.05
CA LEU A 108 12.98 11.08 3.24
C LEU A 108 11.65 10.41 3.58
N VAL A 109 10.72 11.17 4.16
CA VAL A 109 9.42 10.68 4.64
C VAL A 109 8.35 10.88 3.57
N VAL A 110 7.92 9.80 2.92
CA VAL A 110 6.91 9.81 1.85
C VAL A 110 5.51 9.51 2.40
N PRO A 111 4.52 10.41 2.23
CA PRO A 111 3.12 10.12 2.52
C PRO A 111 2.59 8.93 1.72
N TRP A 112 1.96 7.98 2.39
CA TRP A 112 1.46 6.77 1.73
C TRP A 112 -0.06 6.60 1.81
N ILE A 113 -0.60 6.46 3.03
CA ILE A 113 -2.02 6.14 3.25
C ILE A 113 -2.60 7.05 4.33
N ARG A 114 -3.71 7.72 4.05
CA ARG A 114 -4.40 8.59 5.00
C ARG A 114 -5.62 7.88 5.56
N HIS A 115 -5.86 8.04 6.86
CA HIS A 115 -7.11 7.68 7.50
C HIS A 115 -8.07 8.88 7.56
N SER A 116 -9.37 8.61 7.53
CA SER A 116 -10.45 9.61 7.58
C SER A 116 -10.41 10.53 8.82
N SER A 117 -9.79 10.08 9.90
CA SER A 117 -9.54 10.89 11.11
C SER A 117 -8.43 11.94 10.94
N GLY A 118 -7.69 11.91 9.83
CA GLY A 118 -6.54 12.78 9.56
C GLY A 118 -5.18 12.15 9.84
N ARG A 119 -5.12 10.97 10.49
CA ARG A 119 -3.87 10.22 10.68
C ARG A 119 -3.27 9.82 9.33
N LEU A 120 -1.94 9.71 9.29
CA LEU A 120 -1.19 9.43 8.06
C LEU A 120 -0.15 8.33 8.29
N LEU A 121 -0.18 7.29 7.47
CA LEU A 121 0.92 6.34 7.35
C LEU A 121 1.92 6.84 6.30
N THR A 122 3.19 6.85 6.68
CA THR A 122 4.31 7.28 5.84
C THR A 122 5.37 6.20 5.74
N ARG A 123 6.17 6.25 4.67
CA ARG A 123 7.33 5.40 4.43
C ARG A 123 8.60 6.24 4.50
N ALA A 124 9.57 5.85 5.31
CA ALA A 124 10.83 6.55 5.48
C ALA A 124 11.91 5.85 4.68
N HIS A 125 12.56 6.58 3.78
CA HIS A 125 13.56 6.05 2.86
C HIS A 125 14.90 6.75 3.05
N VAL A 126 15.98 6.03 2.78
CA VAL A 126 17.29 6.65 2.52
C VAL A 126 17.30 7.15 1.08
N GLU A 127 17.94 8.28 0.85
CA GLU A 127 18.30 8.73 -0.50
C GLU A 127 19.56 7.99 -0.95
N GLU A 128 19.44 7.23 -2.03
CA GLU A 128 20.56 6.48 -2.60
C GLU A 128 21.55 7.45 -3.27
N PRO A 129 22.85 7.06 -3.42
CA PRO A 129 23.86 7.93 -4.03
C PRO A 129 23.55 8.40 -5.47
N TRP A 130 22.64 7.72 -6.17
CA TRP A 130 22.18 8.07 -7.51
C TRP A 130 20.87 8.89 -7.53
N GLY A 131 20.37 9.31 -6.35
CA GLY A 131 19.24 10.22 -6.19
C GLY A 131 17.85 9.58 -6.15
N ASP A 132 17.76 8.24 -6.23
CA ASP A 132 16.50 7.53 -6.00
C ASP A 132 16.28 7.23 -4.52
N LEU A 133 15.04 6.96 -4.14
CA LEU A 133 14.74 6.40 -2.83
C LEU A 133 15.21 4.94 -2.76
N SER A 134 15.61 4.50 -1.57
CA SER A 134 15.84 3.09 -1.26
C SER A 134 14.65 2.22 -1.71
N LEU A 135 14.92 1.01 -2.19
CA LEU A 135 13.85 0.13 -2.68
C LEU A 135 12.90 -0.25 -1.53
N ILE A 136 13.47 -0.61 -0.39
CA ILE A 136 12.77 -0.95 0.84
C ILE A 136 12.82 0.27 1.76
N PRO A 137 11.68 0.73 2.32
CA PRO A 137 11.70 1.74 3.38
C PRO A 137 12.38 1.18 4.62
N GLU A 138 13.17 2.03 5.29
CA GLU A 138 13.81 1.69 6.57
C GLU A 138 12.79 1.71 7.72
N HIS A 139 11.79 2.59 7.63
CA HIS A 139 10.74 2.66 8.63
C HIS A 139 9.38 2.96 8.03
N TYR A 140 8.35 2.55 8.77
CA TYR A 140 6.98 3.04 8.57
C TYR A 140 6.57 3.85 9.81
N ALA A 141 5.91 4.99 9.61
CA ALA A 141 5.44 5.83 10.72
C ALA A 141 3.96 6.17 10.58
N VAL A 142 3.23 6.08 11.69
CA VAL A 142 1.85 6.57 11.78
C VAL A 142 1.87 7.91 12.50
N LEU A 143 1.50 8.97 11.80
CA LEU A 143 1.44 10.34 12.30
C LEU A 143 0.03 10.70 12.71
N ALA A 144 -0.12 11.56 13.73
CA ALA A 144 -1.41 12.10 14.14
C ALA A 144 -2.07 12.96 13.04
N SER A 145 -1.23 13.66 12.27
CA SER A 145 -1.57 14.44 11.08
C SER A 145 -0.28 14.67 10.28
N PRO A 146 -0.33 15.22 9.04
CA PRO A 146 0.88 15.44 8.24
C PRO A 146 1.93 16.38 8.86
N GLN A 147 1.54 17.20 9.84
CA GLN A 147 2.44 18.07 10.64
C GLN A 147 2.41 17.72 12.13
N GLY A 148 1.76 16.61 12.48
CA GLY A 148 1.58 16.16 13.86
C GLY A 148 2.74 15.29 14.34
N PRO A 149 2.75 14.92 15.63
CA PRO A 149 3.72 13.99 16.16
C PRO A 149 3.54 12.59 15.55
N THR A 150 4.63 11.82 15.57
CA THR A 150 4.56 10.38 15.35
C THR A 150 3.87 9.71 16.53
N LEU A 151 2.89 8.87 16.22
CA LEU A 151 2.17 8.07 17.20
C LEU A 151 2.85 6.71 17.38
N ARG A 152 3.32 6.10 16.29
CA ARG A 152 3.97 4.79 16.27
C ARG A 152 4.98 4.72 15.13
N LEU A 153 6.12 4.09 15.40
CA LEU A 153 7.18 3.78 14.45
C LEU A 153 7.31 2.26 14.31
N PHE A 154 7.60 1.80 13.11
CA PHE A 154 7.76 0.38 12.77
C PHE A 154 9.03 0.19 11.94
N GLU A 155 9.65 -0.97 12.08
CA GLU A 155 10.85 -1.37 11.35
C GLU A 155 10.56 -1.68 9.88
N SER A 156 11.62 -1.83 9.10
CA SER A 156 11.59 -2.41 7.75
C SER A 156 10.76 -3.71 7.73
N PHE A 157 10.08 -3.95 6.62
CA PHE A 157 9.19 -5.10 6.41
C PHE A 157 7.92 -5.17 7.28
N SER A 158 7.66 -4.19 8.17
CA SER A 158 6.46 -4.16 9.02
C SER A 158 5.28 -3.39 8.38
N ALA A 159 5.18 -3.41 7.04
CA ALA A 159 4.20 -2.62 6.29
C ALA A 159 2.75 -2.98 6.68
N ARG A 160 2.49 -4.27 6.92
CA ARG A 160 1.17 -4.77 7.28
C ARG A 160 0.77 -4.30 8.67
N GLU A 161 1.65 -4.44 9.65
CA GLU A 161 1.45 -4.01 11.03
C GLU A 161 1.24 -2.50 11.12
N ALA A 162 2.00 -1.73 10.34
CA ALA A 162 1.86 -0.28 10.27
C ALA A 162 0.51 0.14 9.68
N PHE A 163 0.04 -0.56 8.63
CA PHE A 163 -1.30 -0.34 8.07
C PHE A 163 -2.41 -0.74 9.05
N GLU A 164 -2.28 -1.86 9.75
CA GLU A 164 -3.26 -2.28 10.77
C GLU A 164 -3.36 -1.25 11.90
N ALA A 165 -2.22 -0.67 12.32
CA ALA A 165 -2.19 0.40 13.32
C ALA A 165 -2.80 1.72 12.83
N LEU A 166 -2.79 2.00 11.52
CA LEU A 166 -3.48 3.14 10.94
C LEU A 166 -5.00 2.88 10.87
N ALA A 167 -5.40 1.72 10.37
CA ALA A 167 -6.79 1.38 10.05
C ALA A 167 -7.64 1.00 11.28
N HIS A 168 -6.99 0.53 12.35
CA HIS A 168 -7.63 0.20 13.63
C HIS A 168 -6.97 1.02 14.77
N PRO A 169 -7.19 2.35 14.76
CA PRO A 169 -6.47 3.34 15.54
C PRO A 169 -6.68 3.33 17.06
#